data_AF-A0A090W7F2-F1
#
_entry.id   AF-A0A090W7F2-F1
#
_cell.length_a   1.000
_cell.length_b   1.000
_cell.length_c   1.000
_cell.angle_alpha   90.00
_cell.angle_beta   90.00
_cell.angle_gamma   90.00
#
_symmetry.space_group_name_H-M   'P 1'
#
loop_
_entity.id
_entity.type
_entity.pdbx_description
1 polymer ?
#
loop_
_entity_poly.entity_id
_entity_poly.type
_entity_poly.pdbx_seq_one_letter_code
_entity_poly.pdbx_strand_id
1 'polypeptide(L)'
;MASCNNSKKEELKVSDDQPIENVVKSLVDQNVEVFTTAQDTDKRLSLDLETTFKKAKQPLETEVAVFVNPEKQFQEFLGIGGAITDAAAEVFSALSEDKQEELLKAYYSDEGINYNIIRTSIHSSDFGLGSHTYIEEGDKELKTFSIEKDKVKRIPMIKRAQALIQDDLVFYASPWSPPAFMKTNNNMLQGGKLLPEYNQAWANYYVKFIEAYEAEDIPVWGVTIQNEPMAVQRWESCIYTAEEERDF
;
A
#
# COMPACT_ATOMS: atom_id res chain seq x y z
N MET A 1 42.19 -11.82 25.18
CA MET A 1 41.72 -11.75 26.58
C MET A 1 40.45 -10.94 26.59
N ALA A 2 39.37 -11.53 27.11
CA ALA A 2 38.11 -10.96 27.62
C ALA A 2 37.38 -9.88 26.78
N SER A 3 36.08 -9.94 26.52
CA SER A 3 35.02 -10.85 26.96
C SER A 3 33.73 -10.42 26.24
N CYS A 4 33.25 -11.20 25.29
CA CYS A 4 31.82 -11.21 24.95
C CYS A 4 31.19 -12.30 25.81
N ASN A 5 30.38 -11.93 26.80
CA ASN A 5 29.62 -12.89 27.58
C ASN A 5 28.20 -12.38 27.84
N ASN A 6 27.27 -13.24 27.45
CA ASN A 6 25.91 -13.41 28.00
C ASN A 6 24.88 -12.30 27.77
N SER A 7 24.11 -12.48 26.70
CA SER A 7 22.65 -12.40 26.77
C SER A 7 22.02 -13.58 26.03
N LYS A 8 21.36 -14.41 26.84
CA LYS A 8 20.55 -15.61 26.60
C LYS A 8 20.12 -15.89 25.14
N LYS A 9 20.62 -17.01 24.60
CA LYS A 9 19.85 -17.82 23.63
C LYS A 9 18.70 -18.47 24.40
N GLU A 10 17.48 -17.99 24.20
CA GLU A 10 16.31 -18.82 24.48
C GLU A 10 16.15 -19.77 23.29
N GLU A 11 16.44 -21.05 23.53
CA GLU A 11 16.05 -22.13 22.64
C GLU A 11 14.51 -22.14 22.57
N LEU A 12 13.97 -21.88 21.38
CA LEU A 12 12.57 -22.15 21.05
C LEU A 12 12.32 -23.65 21.24
N LYS A 13 11.79 -24.01 22.41
CA LYS A 13 11.14 -25.30 22.61
C LYS A 13 9.85 -25.29 21.77
N VAL A 14 9.87 -26.02 20.68
CA VAL A 14 8.63 -26.45 20.01
C VAL A 14 7.90 -27.35 20.99
N SER A 15 6.84 -26.85 21.63
CA SER A 15 5.92 -27.70 22.38
C SER A 15 4.97 -28.36 21.38
N ASP A 16 5.36 -29.52 20.88
CA ASP A 16 4.39 -30.49 20.40
C ASP A 16 3.53 -30.95 21.60
N ASP A 17 2.24 -31.16 21.34
CA ASP A 17 1.19 -31.65 22.24
C ASP A 17 0.57 -30.64 23.23
N GLN A 18 -0.18 -29.68 22.68
CA GLN A 18 -1.47 -29.30 23.26
C GLN A 18 -2.57 -29.66 22.24
N PRO A 19 -3.58 -30.46 22.61
CA PRO A 19 -4.71 -30.71 21.72
C PRO A 19 -5.41 -29.37 21.52
N ILE A 20 -5.36 -28.84 20.30
CA ILE A 20 -6.21 -27.73 19.91
C ILE A 20 -7.64 -28.28 19.97
N GLU A 21 -8.38 -27.96 21.03
CA GLU A 21 -9.83 -28.12 21.05
C GLU A 21 -10.43 -27.16 20.02
N ASN A 22 -10.35 -27.54 18.75
CA ASN A 22 -11.05 -26.88 17.66
C ASN A 22 -12.51 -27.30 17.74
N VAL A 23 -13.26 -26.66 18.64
CA VAL A 23 -14.71 -26.64 18.55
C VAL A 23 -15.03 -25.92 17.24
N VAL A 24 -15.33 -26.68 16.18
CA VAL A 24 -15.88 -26.13 14.95
C VAL A 24 -17.19 -25.45 15.35
N LYS A 25 -17.14 -24.13 15.51
CA LYS A 25 -18.29 -23.33 15.89
C LYS A 25 -19.32 -23.49 14.79
N SER A 26 -20.48 -24.04 15.14
CA SER A 26 -21.59 -24.16 14.19
C SER A 26 -21.94 -22.77 13.65
N LEU A 27 -21.94 -22.64 12.33
CA LEU A 27 -22.42 -21.44 11.66
C LEU A 27 -23.95 -21.43 11.51
N VAL A 28 -24.64 -22.55 11.78
CA VAL A 28 -26.11 -22.64 11.68
C VAL A 28 -26.78 -21.51 12.45
N ASP A 29 -27.79 -20.90 11.82
CA ASP A 29 -28.56 -19.74 12.30
C ASP A 29 -27.78 -18.41 12.38
N GLN A 30 -26.48 -18.38 12.02
CA GLN A 30 -25.77 -17.11 11.82
C GLN A 30 -26.20 -16.45 10.52
N ASN A 31 -26.32 -15.12 10.54
CA ASN A 31 -26.69 -14.31 9.39
C ASN A 31 -25.60 -14.37 8.30
N VAL A 32 -26.04 -14.36 7.05
CA VAL A 32 -25.19 -14.23 5.87
C VAL A 32 -25.82 -13.22 4.92
N GLU A 33 -24.97 -12.31 4.44
CA GLU A 33 -25.30 -11.29 3.47
C GLU A 33 -24.52 -11.57 2.18
N VAL A 34 -25.18 -11.43 1.05
CA VAL A 34 -24.56 -11.57 -0.28
C VAL A 34 -24.68 -10.25 -1.01
N PHE A 35 -23.54 -9.67 -1.35
CA PHE A 35 -23.45 -8.48 -2.17
C PHE A 35 -23.06 -8.85 -3.60
N THR A 36 -23.80 -8.31 -4.57
CA THR A 36 -23.64 -8.67 -5.99
C THR A 36 -23.37 -7.43 -6.84
N THR A 37 -22.39 -7.55 -7.73
CA THR A 37 -22.20 -6.68 -8.91
C THR A 37 -22.29 -7.56 -10.14
N ALA A 38 -23.18 -7.23 -11.08
CA ALA A 38 -23.38 -8.05 -12.28
C ALA A 38 -23.49 -7.17 -13.55
N GLN A 39 -22.76 -7.55 -14.59
CA GLN A 39 -22.82 -6.91 -15.90
C GLN A 39 -24.25 -6.95 -16.46
N ASP A 40 -24.65 -5.90 -17.18
CA ASP A 40 -25.96 -5.76 -17.82
C ASP A 40 -27.17 -5.86 -16.87
N THR A 41 -26.93 -5.63 -15.58
CA THR A 41 -27.97 -5.46 -14.55
C THR A 41 -27.82 -4.10 -13.86
N ASP A 42 -28.77 -3.76 -13.00
CA ASP A 42 -28.72 -2.63 -12.07
C ASP A 42 -27.91 -2.93 -10.79
N LYS A 43 -27.48 -4.17 -10.56
CA LYS A 43 -26.72 -4.57 -9.36
C LYS A 43 -25.31 -3.97 -9.37
N ARG A 44 -24.99 -3.13 -8.37
CA ARG A 44 -23.69 -2.48 -8.14
C ARG A 44 -23.40 -2.50 -6.65
N LEU A 45 -22.58 -3.47 -6.21
CA LEU A 45 -22.35 -3.78 -4.79
C LEU A 45 -23.67 -3.82 -3.99
N SER A 46 -24.70 -4.40 -4.59
CA SER A 46 -26.05 -4.35 -4.04
C SER A 46 -26.26 -5.55 -3.13
N LEU A 47 -26.86 -5.32 -1.96
CA LEU A 47 -27.34 -6.40 -1.10
C LEU A 47 -28.42 -7.20 -1.84
N ASP A 48 -28.07 -8.44 -2.19
CA ASP A 48 -28.84 -9.31 -3.09
C ASP A 48 -29.58 -10.40 -2.33
N LEU A 49 -28.99 -10.87 -1.22
CA LEU A 49 -29.58 -11.88 -0.36
C LEU A 49 -29.17 -11.66 1.09
N GLU A 50 -30.15 -11.64 1.99
CA GLU A 50 -29.96 -11.78 3.42
C GLU A 50 -30.63 -13.09 3.87
N THR A 51 -29.86 -13.98 4.49
CA THR A 51 -30.41 -15.24 5.02
C THR A 51 -29.60 -15.73 6.21
N THR A 52 -29.87 -16.94 6.67
CA THR A 52 -29.08 -17.59 7.71
C THR A 52 -28.49 -18.90 7.19
N PHE A 53 -27.32 -19.26 7.70
CA PHE A 53 -26.76 -20.58 7.45
C PHE A 53 -27.69 -21.67 7.99
N LYS A 54 -27.83 -22.74 7.22
CA LYS A 54 -28.68 -23.89 7.56
C LYS A 54 -27.86 -25.16 7.55
N LYS A 55 -28.34 -26.19 8.26
CA LYS A 55 -27.74 -27.53 8.18
C LYS A 55 -27.78 -28.03 6.74
N ALA A 56 -26.61 -28.21 6.14
CA ALA A 56 -26.48 -28.72 4.79
C ALA A 56 -26.94 -30.19 4.70
N LYS A 57 -27.52 -30.56 3.56
CA LYS A 57 -27.71 -31.95 3.15
C LYS A 57 -26.59 -32.32 2.17
N GLN A 58 -26.28 -33.61 2.07
CA GLN A 58 -25.32 -34.09 1.06
C GLN A 58 -25.81 -33.65 -0.34
N PRO A 59 -25.01 -32.87 -1.10
CA PRO A 59 -25.39 -32.45 -2.43
C PRO A 59 -25.43 -33.65 -3.38
N LEU A 60 -26.30 -33.58 -4.40
CA LEU A 60 -26.34 -34.54 -5.50
C LEU A 60 -25.11 -34.37 -6.41
N GLU A 61 -24.78 -35.41 -7.19
CA GLU A 61 -23.66 -35.36 -8.15
C GLU A 61 -23.84 -34.28 -9.23
N THR A 62 -25.08 -33.84 -9.46
CA THR A 62 -25.42 -32.77 -10.41
C THR A 62 -25.37 -31.36 -9.83
N GLU A 63 -25.11 -31.21 -8.53
CA GLU A 63 -25.08 -29.91 -7.84
C GLU A 63 -23.65 -29.41 -7.70
N VAL A 64 -23.44 -28.11 -7.95
CA VAL A 64 -22.16 -27.46 -7.66
C VAL A 64 -22.12 -27.12 -6.17
N ALA A 65 -21.13 -27.67 -5.47
CA ALA A 65 -20.91 -27.41 -4.05
C ALA A 65 -19.47 -26.96 -3.80
N VAL A 66 -19.30 -25.94 -2.98
CA VAL A 66 -18.00 -25.45 -2.51
C VAL A 66 -17.90 -25.73 -1.01
N PHE A 67 -16.81 -26.36 -0.60
CA PHE A 67 -16.55 -26.72 0.80
C PHE A 67 -15.38 -25.90 1.33
N VAL A 68 -15.59 -25.24 2.48
CA VAL A 68 -14.55 -24.47 3.17
C VAL A 68 -14.02 -25.29 4.34
N ASN A 69 -12.71 -25.49 4.40
CA ASN A 69 -12.06 -26.12 5.55
C ASN A 69 -11.34 -25.04 6.39
N PRO A 70 -11.88 -24.65 7.56
CA PRO A 70 -11.28 -23.62 8.41
C PRO A 70 -9.95 -24.04 9.05
N GLU A 71 -9.60 -25.33 9.04
CA GLU A 71 -8.32 -25.84 9.55
C GLU A 71 -7.18 -25.68 8.54
N LYS A 72 -7.48 -25.35 7.28
CA LYS A 72 -6.48 -25.08 6.24
C LYS A 72 -6.33 -23.58 6.06
N GLN A 73 -5.32 -23.03 6.74
CA GLN A 73 -4.98 -21.60 6.70
C GLN A 73 -3.89 -21.30 5.65
N PHE A 74 -3.86 -20.04 5.20
CA PHE A 74 -2.89 -19.52 4.24
C PHE A 74 -2.33 -18.16 4.74
N GLN A 75 -2.05 -17.21 3.85
CA GLN A 75 -1.57 -15.89 4.22
C GLN A 75 -2.61 -15.09 5.01
N GLU A 76 -2.14 -14.22 5.89
CA GLU A 76 -2.95 -13.14 6.44
C GLU A 76 -3.26 -12.10 5.35
N PHE A 77 -4.45 -11.49 5.44
CA PHE A 77 -4.90 -10.51 4.47
C PHE A 77 -4.53 -9.10 4.93
N LEU A 78 -3.62 -8.45 4.21
CA LEU A 78 -3.16 -7.10 4.55
C LEU A 78 -4.22 -6.03 4.31
N GLY A 79 -5.04 -6.18 3.26
CA GLY A 79 -6.08 -5.20 2.95
C GLY A 79 -6.33 -4.93 1.47
N ILE A 80 -7.16 -3.91 1.21
CA ILE A 80 -7.51 -3.40 -0.12
C ILE A 80 -7.38 -1.88 -0.09
N GLY A 81 -6.97 -1.30 -1.21
CA GLY A 81 -6.79 0.14 -1.27
C GLY A 81 -6.59 0.71 -2.66
N GLY A 82 -6.10 1.95 -2.67
CA GLY A 82 -5.85 2.72 -3.88
C GLY A 82 -4.62 3.62 -3.74
N ALA A 83 -4.23 4.24 -4.87
CA ALA A 83 -3.16 5.21 -4.88
C ALA A 83 -3.71 6.64 -4.76
N ILE A 84 -3.20 7.41 -3.81
CA ILE A 84 -3.38 8.87 -3.77
C ILE A 84 -2.17 9.49 -4.47
N THR A 85 -2.33 9.74 -5.76
CA THR A 85 -1.37 10.44 -6.62
C THR A 85 -1.60 11.95 -6.61
N ASP A 86 -0.68 12.73 -7.16
CA ASP A 86 -0.84 14.17 -7.37
C ASP A 86 -2.12 14.46 -8.21
N ALA A 87 -2.38 13.68 -9.26
CA ALA A 87 -3.59 13.81 -10.07
C ALA A 87 -4.88 13.49 -9.29
N ALA A 88 -4.86 12.44 -8.47
CA ALA A 88 -6.01 12.09 -7.62
C ALA A 88 -6.31 13.22 -6.62
N ALA A 89 -5.27 13.76 -5.97
CA ALA A 89 -5.38 14.87 -5.04
C ALA A 89 -5.82 16.17 -5.73
N GLU A 90 -5.37 16.41 -6.97
CA GLU A 90 -5.79 17.56 -7.78
C GLU A 90 -7.29 17.50 -8.08
N VAL A 91 -7.77 16.38 -8.64
CA VAL A 91 -9.20 16.20 -8.96
C VAL A 91 -10.05 16.25 -7.69
N PHE A 92 -9.60 15.59 -6.62
CA PHE A 92 -10.27 15.63 -5.33
C PHE A 92 -10.42 17.05 -4.80
N SER A 93 -9.35 17.85 -4.85
CA SER A 93 -9.36 19.24 -4.37
C SER A 93 -10.31 20.16 -5.14
N ALA A 94 -10.67 19.81 -6.38
CA ALA A 94 -11.58 20.57 -7.22
C ALA A 94 -13.07 20.26 -6.95
N LEU A 95 -13.37 19.16 -6.23
CA LEU A 95 -14.72 18.84 -5.79
C LEU A 95 -15.19 19.81 -4.70
N SER A 96 -16.50 20.01 -4.61
CA SER A 96 -17.11 20.67 -3.45
C SER A 96 -16.93 19.84 -2.17
N GLU A 97 -16.97 20.49 -1.00
CA GLU A 97 -16.72 19.82 0.29
C GLU A 97 -17.64 18.61 0.52
N ASP A 98 -18.93 18.72 0.18
CA ASP A 98 -19.90 17.63 0.28
C ASP A 98 -19.51 16.42 -0.58
N LYS A 99 -19.00 16.67 -1.79
CA LYS A 99 -18.53 15.60 -2.70
C LYS A 99 -17.19 15.01 -2.29
N GLN A 100 -16.33 15.80 -1.65
CA GLN A 100 -15.12 15.27 -1.04
C GLN A 100 -15.46 14.32 0.11
N GLU A 101 -16.39 14.69 0.99
CA GLU A 101 -16.86 13.83 2.08
C GLU A 101 -17.56 12.57 1.59
N GLU A 102 -18.44 12.68 0.58
CA GLU A 102 -19.10 11.53 -0.05
C GLU A 102 -18.08 10.53 -0.60
N LEU A 103 -17.06 11.02 -1.32
CA LEU A 103 -16.01 10.17 -1.88
C LEU A 103 -15.16 9.50 -0.79
N LEU A 104 -14.73 10.25 0.22
CA LEU A 104 -13.90 9.71 1.29
C LEU A 104 -14.64 8.65 2.09
N LYS A 105 -15.92 8.87 2.43
CA LYS A 105 -16.75 7.86 3.09
C LYS A 105 -16.94 6.63 2.20
N ALA A 106 -17.27 6.82 0.93
CA ALA A 106 -17.46 5.71 0.01
C ALA A 106 -16.23 4.79 -0.06
N TYR A 107 -15.01 5.35 -0.01
CA TYR A 107 -13.79 4.56 -0.04
C TYR A 107 -13.34 4.03 1.32
N TYR A 108 -13.31 4.88 2.36
CA TYR A 108 -12.49 4.64 3.56
C TYR A 108 -13.31 4.49 4.84
N SER A 109 -14.63 4.68 4.83
CA SER A 109 -15.45 4.44 6.03
C SER A 109 -16.05 3.03 6.02
N ASP A 110 -16.47 2.58 7.21
CA ASP A 110 -17.21 1.33 7.42
C ASP A 110 -18.58 1.31 6.72
N GLU A 111 -19.14 2.47 6.39
CA GLU A 111 -20.38 2.61 5.60
C GLU A 111 -20.12 2.47 4.08
N GLY A 112 -18.86 2.52 3.66
CA GLY A 112 -18.41 2.39 2.28
C GLY A 112 -17.77 1.03 2.01
N ILE A 113 -16.69 1.01 1.22
CA ILE A 113 -15.95 -0.21 0.88
C ILE A 113 -14.71 -0.45 1.75
N ASN A 114 -14.53 0.35 2.80
CA ASN A 114 -13.54 0.18 3.85
C ASN A 114 -12.11 -0.12 3.38
N TYR A 115 -11.60 0.69 2.45
CA TYR A 115 -10.19 0.64 2.05
C TYR A 115 -9.31 1.00 3.23
N ASN A 116 -8.26 0.22 3.47
CA ASN A 116 -7.28 0.46 4.52
C ASN A 116 -5.85 0.67 3.97
N ILE A 117 -5.61 0.35 2.69
CA ILE A 117 -4.30 0.56 2.06
C ILE A 117 -4.28 1.89 1.29
N ILE A 118 -3.26 2.71 1.52
CA ILE A 118 -2.98 3.91 0.72
C ILE A 118 -1.57 3.81 0.14
N ARG A 119 -1.49 3.84 -1.19
CA ARG A 119 -0.21 4.00 -1.90
C ARG A 119 0.01 5.47 -2.26
N THR A 120 1.25 5.96 -2.21
CA THR A 120 1.64 7.22 -2.86
C THR A 120 2.96 7.13 -3.60
N SER A 121 3.33 8.21 -4.30
CA SER A 121 4.64 8.34 -4.95
C SER A 121 5.63 9.11 -4.08
N ILE A 122 6.87 8.63 -4.01
CA ILE A 122 7.98 9.49 -3.58
C ILE A 122 8.23 10.46 -4.73
N HIS A 123 7.99 11.75 -4.50
CA HIS A 123 7.94 12.85 -5.47
C HIS A 123 7.05 12.56 -6.70
N SER A 124 7.43 13.01 -7.90
CA SER A 124 6.62 12.89 -9.11
C SER A 124 6.46 11.47 -9.65
N SER A 125 5.32 11.25 -10.30
CA SER A 125 5.00 10.10 -11.15
C SER A 125 4.35 10.59 -12.45
N ASP A 126 3.99 9.65 -13.33
CA ASP A 126 3.21 9.92 -14.54
C ASP A 126 1.83 10.53 -14.26
N PHE A 127 1.27 10.27 -13.08
CA PHE A 127 0.03 10.88 -12.58
C PHE A 127 0.32 12.12 -11.72
N GLY A 128 1.12 13.05 -12.26
CA GLY A 128 1.40 14.33 -11.63
C GLY A 128 1.27 15.52 -12.57
N LEU A 129 1.39 16.72 -11.99
CA LEU A 129 1.29 18.00 -12.72
C LEU A 129 2.56 18.34 -13.52
N GLY A 130 3.59 17.50 -13.39
CA GLY A 130 4.90 17.65 -14.02
C GLY A 130 6.00 17.05 -13.15
N SER A 131 7.11 16.72 -13.80
CA SER A 131 8.26 16.11 -13.14
C SER A 131 8.87 17.05 -12.12
N HIS A 132 9.13 16.52 -10.93
CA HIS A 132 9.77 17.22 -9.84
C HIS A 132 10.40 16.23 -8.87
N THR A 133 11.33 16.72 -8.06
CA THR A 133 11.87 16.00 -6.92
C THR A 133 11.71 16.85 -5.66
N TYR A 134 11.99 16.30 -4.49
CA TYR A 134 12.07 17.03 -3.23
C TYR A 134 13.37 17.82 -3.04
N ILE A 135 14.34 17.77 -3.96
CA ILE A 135 15.60 18.50 -3.86
C ILE A 135 15.82 19.37 -5.09
N GLU A 136 16.68 20.38 -4.95
CA GLU A 136 17.23 21.10 -6.09
C GLU A 136 18.18 20.20 -6.90
N GLU A 137 18.21 20.40 -8.21
CA GLU A 137 19.03 19.61 -9.13
C GLU A 137 20.52 19.77 -8.81
N GLY A 138 21.22 18.65 -8.57
CA GLY A 138 22.64 18.61 -8.23
C GLY A 138 22.95 18.58 -6.73
N ASP A 139 21.95 18.67 -5.84
CA ASP A 139 22.14 18.62 -4.39
C ASP A 139 22.41 17.20 -3.89
N LYS A 140 23.68 16.78 -3.95
CA LYS A 140 24.13 15.46 -3.49
C LYS A 140 23.98 15.24 -1.98
N GLU A 141 23.94 16.32 -1.21
CA GLU A 141 23.91 16.28 0.26
C GLU A 141 22.50 16.34 0.82
N LEU A 142 21.48 16.49 -0.04
CA LEU A 142 20.06 16.56 0.31
C LEU A 142 19.72 17.70 1.29
N LYS A 143 20.47 18.81 1.20
CA LYS A 143 20.29 20.01 2.04
C LYS A 143 18.99 20.75 1.74
N THR A 144 18.52 20.65 0.50
CA THR A 144 17.33 21.32 -0.03
C THR A 144 16.08 20.45 0.06
N PHE A 145 16.17 19.26 0.67
CA PHE A 145 15.07 18.30 0.74
C PHE A 145 13.81 18.92 1.36
N SER A 146 12.70 18.85 0.65
CA SER A 146 11.42 19.41 1.08
C SER A 146 10.22 18.72 0.43
N ILE A 147 9.24 18.34 1.25
CA ILE A 147 7.94 17.80 0.82
C ILE A 147 6.84 18.86 0.72
N GLU A 148 7.18 20.16 0.72
CA GLU A 148 6.18 21.25 0.75
C GLU A 148 5.18 21.17 -0.41
N LYS A 149 5.57 20.63 -1.57
CA LYS A 149 4.66 20.40 -2.68
C LYS A 149 3.54 19.40 -2.34
N ASP A 150 3.84 18.39 -1.54
CA ASP A 150 2.88 17.36 -1.15
C ASP A 150 1.89 17.89 -0.12
N LYS A 151 2.33 18.83 0.72
CA LYS A 151 1.51 19.48 1.75
C LYS A 151 0.35 20.30 1.20
N VAL A 152 0.40 20.67 -0.09
CA VAL A 152 -0.64 21.49 -0.72
C VAL A 152 -1.95 20.70 -0.90
N LYS A 153 -1.89 19.46 -1.39
CA LYS A 153 -3.10 18.68 -1.75
C LYS A 153 -3.02 17.20 -1.37
N ARG A 154 -1.86 16.57 -1.58
CA ARG A 154 -1.69 15.14 -1.41
C ARG A 154 -1.76 14.71 0.06
N ILE A 155 -0.96 15.33 0.92
CA ILE A 155 -0.96 15.09 2.37
C ILE A 155 -2.32 15.43 2.99
N PRO A 156 -2.97 16.59 2.68
CA PRO A 156 -4.32 16.87 3.16
C PRO A 156 -5.35 15.78 2.82
N MET A 157 -5.32 15.22 1.60
CA MET A 157 -6.21 14.11 1.22
C MET A 157 -5.87 12.83 1.98
N ILE A 158 -4.58 12.48 2.10
CA ILE A 158 -4.12 11.30 2.85
C ILE A 158 -4.56 11.38 4.31
N LYS A 159 -4.36 12.52 4.99
CA LYS A 159 -4.76 12.68 6.40
C LYS A 159 -6.27 12.55 6.60
N ARG A 160 -7.09 13.01 5.65
CA ARG A 160 -8.55 12.84 5.72
C ARG A 160 -8.98 11.39 5.51
N ALA A 161 -8.32 10.66 4.61
CA ALA A 161 -8.54 9.23 4.45
C ALA A 161 -8.09 8.45 5.71
N GLN A 162 -6.89 8.74 6.22
CA GLN A 162 -6.35 8.16 7.46
C GLN A 162 -7.30 8.35 8.65
N ALA A 163 -7.95 9.51 8.77
CA ALA A 163 -8.91 9.76 9.86
C ALA A 163 -10.14 8.84 9.81
N LEU A 164 -10.52 8.32 8.64
CA LEU A 164 -11.60 7.35 8.48
C LEU A 164 -11.13 5.91 8.72
N ILE A 165 -9.90 5.57 8.29
CA ILE A 165 -9.30 4.23 8.43
C ILE A 165 -8.85 3.96 9.87
N GLN A 166 -8.33 4.97 10.56
CA GLN A 166 -7.81 4.90 11.92
C GLN A 166 -6.61 3.93 12.03
N ASP A 167 -6.65 2.99 12.98
CA ASP A 167 -5.51 2.15 13.36
C ASP A 167 -5.17 1.06 12.34
N ASP A 168 -6.05 0.80 11.35
CA ASP A 168 -5.84 -0.22 10.31
C ASP A 168 -5.10 0.31 9.07
N LEU A 169 -4.62 1.56 9.10
CA LEU A 169 -3.96 2.19 7.95
C LEU A 169 -2.66 1.47 7.58
N VAL A 170 -2.60 1.01 6.32
CA VAL A 170 -1.38 0.55 5.66
C VAL A 170 -0.97 1.58 4.61
N PHE A 171 -0.12 2.51 5.00
CA PHE A 171 0.42 3.53 4.09
C PHE A 171 1.80 3.15 3.55
N TYR A 172 1.97 3.13 2.23
CA TYR A 172 3.27 2.86 1.60
C TYR A 172 3.56 3.74 0.39
N ALA A 173 4.84 3.87 0.05
CA ALA A 173 5.26 4.70 -1.08
C ALA A 173 6.22 3.98 -2.05
N SER A 174 6.21 4.42 -3.30
CA SER A 174 7.14 3.96 -4.34
C SER A 174 7.75 5.16 -5.06
N PRO A 175 9.06 5.20 -5.37
CA PRO A 175 9.59 6.17 -6.31
C PRO A 175 9.45 5.68 -7.75
N TRP A 176 9.31 6.64 -8.67
CA TRP A 176 9.35 6.34 -10.11
C TRP A 176 10.75 6.56 -10.70
N SER A 177 11.54 7.47 -10.16
CA SER A 177 12.91 7.71 -10.65
C SER A 177 13.73 8.51 -9.63
N PRO A 178 15.04 8.24 -9.48
CA PRO A 178 15.95 9.19 -8.83
C PRO A 178 15.99 10.56 -9.57
N PRO A 179 16.50 11.63 -8.92
CA PRO A 179 16.85 12.90 -9.57
C PRO A 179 17.76 12.71 -10.79
N ALA A 180 17.66 13.62 -11.77
CA ALA A 180 18.32 13.45 -13.06
C ALA A 180 19.84 13.29 -12.93
N PHE A 181 20.52 14.15 -12.16
CA PHE A 181 21.96 14.09 -11.91
C PHE A 181 22.43 12.78 -11.25
N MET A 182 21.52 12.01 -10.63
CA MET A 182 21.84 10.72 -10.03
C MET A 182 21.85 9.57 -11.04
N LYS A 183 21.44 9.83 -12.29
CA LYS A 183 21.18 8.77 -13.28
C LYS A 183 22.18 8.77 -14.43
N THR A 184 22.42 7.59 -14.98
CA THR A 184 23.34 7.37 -16.12
C THR A 184 22.99 8.16 -17.38
N ASN A 185 21.72 8.52 -17.55
CA ASN A 185 21.21 9.29 -18.70
C ASN A 185 21.00 10.78 -18.37
N ASN A 186 21.32 11.22 -17.15
CA ASN A 186 21.08 12.57 -16.66
C ASN A 186 19.63 13.06 -16.91
N ASN A 187 18.65 12.16 -16.76
CA ASN A 187 17.24 12.44 -17.03
C ASN A 187 16.33 11.57 -16.14
N MET A 188 15.32 12.17 -15.51
CA MET A 188 14.34 11.42 -14.71
C MET A 188 13.48 10.47 -15.58
N LEU A 189 13.31 10.80 -16.85
CA LEU A 189 12.48 10.03 -17.79
C LEU A 189 13.34 9.08 -18.62
N GLN A 190 12.68 8.23 -19.41
CA GLN A 190 13.31 7.39 -20.44
C GLN A 190 14.31 6.37 -19.87
N GLY A 191 13.99 5.80 -18.70
CA GLY A 191 14.83 4.79 -18.04
C GLY A 191 16.15 5.37 -17.54
N GLY A 192 17.27 4.76 -17.92
CA GLY A 192 18.55 4.99 -17.26
C GLY A 192 18.63 4.22 -15.93
N LYS A 193 19.79 4.28 -15.28
CA LYS A 193 20.06 3.59 -14.01
C LYS A 193 20.56 4.55 -12.96
N LEU A 194 20.38 4.22 -11.69
CA LEU A 194 21.07 4.91 -10.60
C LEU A 194 22.59 4.71 -10.76
N LEU A 195 23.35 5.79 -10.72
CA LEU A 195 24.81 5.68 -10.72
C LEU A 195 25.27 5.20 -9.33
N PRO A 196 26.22 4.24 -9.25
CA PRO A 196 26.64 3.65 -7.96
C PRO A 196 27.12 4.66 -6.91
N GLU A 197 27.72 5.77 -7.35
CA GLU A 197 28.19 6.85 -6.47
C GLU A 197 27.06 7.56 -5.70
N TYR A 198 25.81 7.44 -6.15
CA TYR A 198 24.64 8.01 -5.47
C TYR A 198 23.83 6.99 -4.69
N ASN A 199 24.23 5.71 -4.58
CA ASN A 199 23.47 4.71 -3.82
C ASN A 199 23.15 5.18 -2.39
N GLN A 200 24.15 5.67 -1.65
CA GLN A 200 23.93 6.16 -0.29
C GLN A 200 23.06 7.43 -0.23
N ALA A 201 23.26 8.36 -1.17
CA ALA A 201 22.46 9.58 -1.23
C ALA A 201 20.99 9.24 -1.55
N TRP A 202 20.75 8.29 -2.44
CA TRP A 202 19.40 7.82 -2.76
C TRP A 202 18.77 7.09 -1.59
N ALA A 203 19.49 6.20 -0.89
CA ALA A 203 18.99 5.58 0.34
C ALA A 203 18.61 6.62 1.42
N ASN A 204 19.46 7.64 1.63
CA ASN A 204 19.15 8.74 2.56
C ASN A 204 17.91 9.55 2.12
N TYR A 205 17.62 9.59 0.82
CA TYR A 205 16.43 10.24 0.28
C TYR A 205 15.13 9.55 0.76
N TYR A 206 15.12 8.20 0.80
CA TYR A 206 13.99 7.45 1.38
C TYR A 206 13.82 7.75 2.86
N VAL A 207 14.92 7.76 3.62
CA VAL A 207 14.87 8.07 5.05
C VAL A 207 14.28 9.45 5.28
N LYS A 208 14.73 10.47 4.54
CA LYS A 208 14.17 11.82 4.61
C LYS A 208 12.69 11.88 4.24
N PHE A 209 12.25 11.10 3.24
CA PHE A 209 10.83 11.00 2.89
C PHE A 209 10.01 10.39 4.05
N ILE A 210 10.47 9.26 4.59
CA ILE A 210 9.81 8.57 5.70
C ILE A 210 9.70 9.51 6.90
N GLU A 211 10.82 10.07 7.35
CA GLU A 211 10.86 11.01 8.47
C GLU A 211 9.95 12.22 8.25
N ALA A 212 9.91 12.77 7.03
CA ALA A 212 9.09 13.93 6.71
C ALA A 212 7.58 13.60 6.69
N TYR A 213 7.18 12.42 6.22
CA TYR A 213 5.78 11.98 6.26
C TYR A 213 5.34 11.57 7.66
N GLU A 214 6.19 10.91 8.44
CA GLU A 214 5.92 10.62 9.85
C GLU A 214 5.81 11.88 10.70
N ALA A 215 6.60 12.93 10.40
CA ALA A 215 6.48 14.24 11.03
C ALA A 215 5.16 14.96 10.70
N GLU A 216 4.44 14.52 9.67
CA GLU A 216 3.08 14.96 9.32
C GLU A 216 2.00 14.01 9.89
N ASP A 217 2.36 13.16 10.85
CA ASP A 217 1.53 12.14 11.51
C ASP A 217 1.02 11.01 10.58
N ILE A 218 1.74 10.73 9.49
CA ILE A 218 1.41 9.64 8.55
C ILE A 218 2.37 8.46 8.81
N PRO A 219 1.93 7.38 9.45
CA PRO A 219 2.80 6.24 9.75
C PRO A 219 3.15 5.48 8.46
N VAL A 220 4.45 5.39 8.12
CA VAL A 220 4.88 4.70 6.90
C VAL A 220 5.07 3.21 7.19
N TRP A 221 4.13 2.39 6.73
CA TRP A 221 4.21 0.93 6.83
C TRP A 221 5.35 0.36 5.98
N GLY A 222 5.60 0.94 4.80
CA GLY A 222 6.69 0.47 3.95
C GLY A 222 6.97 1.33 2.72
N VAL A 223 8.03 0.94 2.01
CA VAL A 223 8.39 1.48 0.71
C VAL A 223 8.77 0.35 -0.24
N THR A 224 8.59 0.55 -1.54
CA THR A 224 9.19 -0.30 -2.57
C THR A 224 10.46 0.34 -3.11
N ILE A 225 11.45 -0.46 -3.52
CA ILE A 225 12.74 0.05 -4.03
C ILE A 225 12.61 0.81 -5.35
N GLN A 226 11.71 0.41 -6.24
CA GLN A 226 11.52 1.09 -7.51
C GLN A 226 10.15 0.69 -8.08
N ASN A 227 9.38 1.67 -8.54
CA ASN A 227 8.21 1.38 -9.36
C ASN A 227 8.65 0.83 -10.72
N GLU A 228 8.14 -0.34 -11.10
CA GLU A 228 8.37 -0.97 -12.42
C GLU A 228 9.86 -0.97 -12.85
N PRO A 229 10.76 -1.65 -12.11
CA PRO A 229 12.22 -1.56 -12.33
C PRO A 229 12.70 -2.08 -13.69
N MET A 230 11.84 -2.74 -14.47
CA MET A 230 12.17 -3.22 -15.82
C MET A 230 11.64 -2.30 -16.94
N ALA A 231 10.98 -1.20 -16.60
CA ALA A 231 10.28 -0.36 -17.58
C ALA A 231 11.09 0.87 -18.01
N VAL A 232 11.24 1.05 -19.32
CA VAL A 232 11.73 2.31 -19.92
C VAL A 232 10.50 3.09 -20.39
N GLN A 233 10.20 4.21 -19.73
CA GLN A 233 8.95 4.93 -19.97
C GLN A 233 9.19 6.36 -20.45
N ARG A 234 8.19 6.94 -21.12
CA ARG A 234 8.19 8.37 -21.50
C ARG A 234 8.01 9.32 -20.30
N TRP A 235 7.69 8.77 -19.14
CA TRP A 235 7.61 9.42 -17.83
C TRP A 235 8.73 8.91 -16.91
N GLU A 236 8.70 9.29 -15.64
CA GLU A 236 9.67 8.91 -14.62
C GLU A 236 9.87 7.40 -14.58
N SER A 237 11.11 6.94 -14.81
CA SER A 237 11.45 5.52 -14.81
C SER A 237 12.93 5.33 -14.51
N CYS A 238 13.27 4.29 -13.75
CA CYS A 238 14.66 3.90 -13.49
C CYS A 238 14.78 2.38 -13.56
N ILE A 239 15.79 1.89 -14.27
CA ILE A 239 16.01 0.46 -14.47
C ILE A 239 16.86 -0.09 -13.32
N TYR A 240 16.36 -1.15 -12.70
CA TYR A 240 17.09 -2.01 -11.78
C TYR A 240 17.04 -3.44 -12.29
N THR A 241 18.20 -4.07 -12.42
CA THR A 241 18.29 -5.54 -12.46
C THR A 241 18.03 -6.11 -11.06
N ALA A 242 17.72 -7.41 -10.98
CA ALA A 242 17.52 -8.08 -9.70
C ALA A 242 18.76 -8.00 -8.80
N GLU A 243 19.96 -8.04 -9.37
CA GLU A 243 21.22 -7.87 -8.64
C GLU A 243 21.42 -6.43 -8.16
N GLU A 244 21.11 -5.43 -8.99
CA GLU A 244 21.19 -4.02 -8.60
C GLU A 244 20.18 -3.69 -7.49
N GLU A 245 18.97 -4.26 -7.53
CA GLU A 245 17.95 -4.09 -6.48
C GLU A 245 18.31 -4.84 -5.19
N ARG A 246 18.99 -6.00 -5.28
CA ARG A 246 19.52 -6.72 -4.11
C ARG A 246 20.65 -5.95 -3.42
N ASP A 247 21.54 -5.33 -4.20
CA ASP A 247 22.74 -4.67 -3.71
C ASP A 247 22.47 -3.26 -3.15
N PHE A 248 21.38 -2.63 -3.59
CA PHE A 248 20.87 -1.36 -3.07
C PHE A 248 20.13 -1.53 -1.75
#